data_AF-A0A960A7J3-F1
#
_entry.id   AF-A0A960A7J3-F1
#
_cell.length_a   1.000
_cell.length_b   1.000
_cell.length_c   1.000
_cell.angle_alpha   90.00
_cell.angle_beta   90.00
_cell.angle_gamma   90.00
#
_symmetry.space_group_name_H-M   'P 1'
#
loop_
_entity.id
_entity.type
_entity.pdbx_description
1 polymer ?
#
loop_
_entity_poly.entity_id
_entity_poly.type
_entity_poly.pdbx_seq_one_letter_code
_entity_poly.pdbx_strand_id
1 'polypeptide(L)'
;MQTCVVHLVRNSLRYSSKRHWQPITAQLRRIYTAPCAEAAEMEFEDFTERWQSKYPAMIKLWESAWPEFVPFLDFPPEVRKLIYTTNAIESLNARFRAATRRRGHFPDEQSALKVLYLAVLSREKNKTNPTGQIAGWKNILNVLSMTYGDRLGIN
;
A
#
# COMPACT_ATOMS: atom_id res chain seq x y z
N MET A 1 13.53 4.23 -0.70
CA MET A 1 12.58 3.40 0.06
C MET A 1 11.25 3.40 -0.71
N GLN A 2 10.48 2.31 -0.76
CA GLN A 2 9.15 2.34 -1.39
C GLN A 2 8.15 2.83 -0.33
N THR A 3 7.65 4.07 -0.49
CA THR A 3 7.02 4.88 0.57
C THR A 3 5.57 4.54 0.88
N CYS A 4 4.97 3.55 0.21
CA CYS A 4 3.57 3.23 0.45
C CYS A 4 3.36 2.72 1.89
N VAL A 5 2.21 3.08 2.47
CA VAL A 5 1.78 2.70 3.83
C VAL A 5 1.93 1.20 4.09
N VAL A 6 1.56 0.33 3.13
CA VAL A 6 1.68 -1.13 3.31
C VAL A 6 3.13 -1.58 3.47
N HIS A 7 4.07 -0.99 2.72
CA HIS A 7 5.49 -1.29 2.89
C HIS A 7 6.01 -0.75 4.22
N LEU A 8 5.57 0.42 4.65
CA LEU A 8 5.93 0.97 5.97
C LEU A 8 5.44 0.05 7.11
N VAL A 9 4.19 -0.40 7.05
CA VAL A 9 3.63 -1.37 8.01
C VAL A 9 4.41 -2.69 7.99
N ARG A 10 4.70 -3.26 6.80
CA ARG A 10 5.48 -4.51 6.71
C ARG A 10 6.91 -4.36 7.21
N ASN A 11 7.56 -3.23 6.93
CA ASN A 11 8.91 -2.94 7.39
C ASN A 11 8.94 -2.81 8.92
N SER A 12 7.89 -2.25 9.52
CA SER A 12 7.73 -2.19 10.98
C SER A 12 7.79 -3.57 11.63
N LEU A 13 7.17 -4.58 10.99
CA LEU A 13 7.14 -5.95 11.51
C LEU A 13 8.51 -6.63 11.54
N ARG A 14 9.50 -6.14 10.77
CA ARG A 14 10.88 -6.66 10.80
C ARG A 14 11.58 -6.40 12.13
N TYR A 15 11.20 -5.33 12.82
CA TYR A 15 11.80 -4.92 14.10
C TYR A 15 11.06 -5.46 15.32
N SER A 16 9.94 -6.17 15.12
CA SER A 16 9.06 -6.60 16.20
C SER A 16 8.89 -8.12 16.26
N SER A 17 8.64 -8.63 17.47
CA SER A 17 8.38 -10.05 17.68
C SER A 17 6.99 -10.43 17.14
N LYS A 18 6.86 -11.63 16.55
CA LYS A 18 5.59 -12.16 16.02
C LYS A 18 4.43 -12.08 17.02
N ARG A 19 4.71 -12.28 18.32
CA ARG A 19 3.69 -12.19 19.39
C ARG A 19 3.03 -10.81 19.50
N HIS A 20 3.66 -9.76 19.00
CA HIS A 20 3.13 -8.39 19.04
C HIS A 20 2.64 -7.90 17.68
N TRP A 21 2.71 -8.70 16.61
CA TRP A 21 2.31 -8.25 15.27
C TRP A 21 0.85 -7.84 15.20
N GLN A 22 -0.07 -8.60 15.81
CA GLN A 22 -1.49 -8.26 15.83
C GLN A 22 -1.76 -6.90 16.51
N PRO A 23 -1.31 -6.64 17.76
CA PRO A 23 -1.54 -5.33 18.38
C PRO A 23 -0.81 -4.19 17.68
N ILE A 24 0.41 -4.41 17.16
CA ILE A 24 1.14 -3.39 16.39
C ILE A 24 0.37 -3.02 15.12
N THR A 25 -0.02 -4.00 14.30
CA THR A 25 -0.76 -3.73 13.06
C THR A 25 -2.12 -3.10 13.30
N ALA A 26 -2.79 -3.43 14.41
CA ALA A 26 -4.04 -2.81 14.80
C ALA A 26 -3.88 -1.31 15.15
N GLN A 27 -2.83 -0.92 15.87
CA GLN A 27 -2.56 0.49 16.15
C GLN A 27 -2.06 1.24 14.91
N LEU A 28 -1.13 0.66 14.14
CA LEU A 28 -0.65 1.27 12.90
C LEU A 28 -1.81 1.54 11.93
N ARG A 29 -2.85 0.69 11.93
CA ARG A 29 -4.07 0.92 11.17
C ARG A 29 -4.76 2.21 11.54
N ARG A 30 -4.85 2.54 12.83
CA ARG A 30 -5.50 3.77 13.29
C ARG A 30 -4.79 5.00 12.72
N ILE A 31 -3.45 5.00 12.72
CA ILE A 31 -2.63 6.08 12.15
C ILE A 31 -2.99 6.33 10.68
N TYR A 32 -2.90 5.33 9.80
CA TYR A 32 -3.15 5.54 8.36
C TYR A 32 -4.64 5.61 7.96
N THR A 33 -5.56 5.33 8.88
CA THR A 33 -7.00 5.53 8.67
C THR A 33 -7.58 6.73 9.43
N ALA A 34 -6.74 7.49 10.14
CA ALA A 34 -7.16 8.66 10.90
C ALA A 34 -7.80 9.72 9.98
N PRO A 35 -8.82 10.48 10.42
CA PRO A 35 -9.54 11.40 9.54
C PRO A 35 -8.67 12.52 8.96
N CYS A 36 -7.71 13.04 9.74
CA CYS A 36 -6.81 14.13 9.37
C CYS A 36 -5.38 13.89 9.90
N ALA A 37 -4.44 14.78 9.54
CA ALA A 37 -3.04 14.71 9.95
C ALA A 37 -2.87 14.79 11.46
N GLU A 38 -3.60 15.69 12.12
CA GLU A 38 -3.55 15.91 13.57
C GLU A 38 -4.01 14.65 14.33
N ALA A 39 -5.09 14.01 13.85
CA ALA A 39 -5.57 12.76 14.45
C ALA A 39 -4.58 11.60 14.23
N ALA A 40 -3.86 11.58 13.09
CA ALA A 40 -2.83 10.58 12.84
C ALA A 40 -1.61 10.79 13.76
N GLU A 41 -1.25 12.05 14.02
CA GLU A 41 -0.17 12.43 14.93
C GLU A 41 -0.48 11.98 16.35
N MET A 42 -1.68 12.23 16.86
CA MET A 42 -2.12 11.71 18.17
C MET A 42 -2.03 10.18 18.25
N GLU A 43 -2.50 9.46 17.24
CA GLU A 43 -2.40 7.99 17.21
C GLU A 43 -0.93 7.52 17.11
N PHE A 44 -0.05 8.32 16.51
CA PHE A 44 1.38 8.03 16.43
C PHE A 44 2.11 8.30 17.75
N GLU A 45 1.72 9.33 18.50
CA GLU A 45 2.19 9.58 19.87
C GLU A 45 1.83 8.40 20.79
N ASP A 46 0.56 7.99 20.80
CA ASP A 46 0.07 6.82 21.56
C ASP A 46 0.82 5.53 21.17
N PHE A 47 1.10 5.36 19.88
CA PHE A 47 1.88 4.24 19.37
C PHE A 47 3.33 4.29 19.87
N THR A 48 3.93 5.47 19.88
CA THR A 48 5.30 5.70 20.32
C THR A 48 5.43 5.41 21.81
N GLU A 49 4.56 5.98 22.65
CA GLU A 49 4.57 5.73 24.10
C GLU A 49 4.53 4.23 24.42
N ARG A 50 3.66 3.49 23.71
CA ARG A 50 3.48 2.06 23.94
C ARG A 50 4.66 1.21 23.50
N TRP A 51 5.31 1.53 22.39
CA TRP A 51 6.26 0.62 21.74
C TRP A 51 7.71 1.07 21.74
N GLN A 52 8.00 2.35 21.99
CA GLN A 52 9.37 2.89 21.91
C GLN A 52 10.36 2.16 22.82
N SER A 53 9.94 1.80 24.04
CA SER A 53 10.77 1.08 25.00
C SER A 53 11.19 -0.32 24.52
N LYS A 54 10.34 -1.00 23.74
CA LYS A 54 10.62 -2.35 23.20
C LYS A 54 11.22 -2.33 21.81
N TYR A 55 10.78 -1.39 20.97
CA TYR A 55 11.04 -1.37 19.52
C TYR A 55 11.43 0.04 19.04
N PRO A 56 12.53 0.63 19.56
CA PRO A 56 12.93 2.00 19.21
C PRO A 56 13.26 2.15 17.72
N ALA A 57 13.80 1.11 17.07
CA ALA A 57 14.07 1.11 15.63
C ALA A 57 12.79 1.17 14.78
N MET A 58 11.67 0.61 15.27
CA MET A 58 10.37 0.70 14.61
C MET A 58 9.83 2.12 14.68
N ILE A 59 9.98 2.79 15.82
CA ILE A 59 9.58 4.20 15.98
C ILE A 59 10.40 5.10 15.06
N LYS A 60 11.74 4.95 15.08
CA LYS A 60 12.64 5.71 14.21
C LYS A 60 12.34 5.54 12.72
N LEU A 61 11.89 4.35 12.30
CA LEU A 61 11.43 4.11 10.93
C LEU A 61 10.23 5.00 10.58
N TRP A 62 9.25 5.11 11.48
CA TRP A 62 8.06 5.95 11.27
C TRP A 62 8.38 7.44 11.34
N GLU A 63 9.18 7.88 12.31
CA GLU A 63 9.62 9.27 12.43
C GLU A 63 10.31 9.75 11.14
N SER A 64 11.20 8.92 10.59
CA SER A 64 11.91 9.26 9.34
C SER A 64 11.03 9.23 8.10
N ALA A 65 9.99 8.37 8.08
CA ALA A 65 9.03 8.30 6.99
C ALA A 65 7.87 9.33 7.15
N TRP A 66 7.72 9.98 8.30
CA TRP A 66 6.58 10.83 8.61
C TRP A 66 6.35 11.95 7.58
N PRO A 67 7.37 12.71 7.14
CA PRO A 67 7.16 13.76 6.14
C PRO A 67 6.68 13.24 4.79
N GLU A 68 7.03 12.00 4.43
CA GLU A 68 6.59 11.34 3.20
C GLU A 68 5.21 10.69 3.37
N PHE A 69 4.81 10.38 4.61
CA PHE A 69 3.52 9.79 4.96
C PHE A 69 2.41 10.84 5.10
N VAL A 70 2.69 12.03 5.66
CA VAL A 70 1.67 13.07 5.89
C VAL A 70 0.88 13.44 4.63
N PRO A 71 1.49 13.63 3.43
CA PRO A 71 0.73 13.94 2.21
C PRO A 71 -0.29 12.86 1.81
N PHE A 72 -0.11 11.61 2.26
CA PHE A 72 -1.11 10.56 2.02
C PHE A 72 -2.41 10.81 2.81
N LEU A 73 -2.36 11.56 3.91
CA LEU A 73 -3.53 11.93 4.71
C LEU A 73 -4.36 13.06 4.07
N ASP A 74 -3.80 13.80 3.11
CA ASP A 74 -4.56 14.83 2.37
C ASP A 74 -5.63 14.23 1.45
N PHE A 75 -5.49 12.96 1.07
CA PHE A 75 -6.53 12.26 0.32
C PHE A 75 -7.74 11.96 1.21
N PRO A 76 -8.97 12.01 0.69
CA PRO A 76 -10.14 11.57 1.44
C PRO A 76 -10.02 10.10 1.89
N PRO A 77 -10.53 9.71 3.08
CA PRO A 77 -10.41 8.35 3.61
C PRO A 77 -10.87 7.24 2.63
N GLU A 78 -11.92 7.50 1.86
CA GLU A 78 -12.47 6.60 0.85
C GLU A 78 -11.46 6.32 -0.27
N VAL A 79 -10.69 7.34 -0.66
CA VAL A 79 -9.66 7.29 -1.70
C VAL A 79 -8.37 6.67 -1.16
N ARG A 80 -8.02 6.91 0.11
CA ARG A 80 -6.81 6.36 0.73
C ARG A 80 -6.72 4.84 0.60
N LYS A 81 -7.85 4.14 0.74
CA LYS A 81 -7.92 2.68 0.54
C LYS A 81 -7.43 2.26 -0.84
N LEU A 82 -7.80 2.98 -1.89
CA LEU A 82 -7.29 2.72 -3.23
C LEU A 82 -5.75 2.85 -3.27
N ILE A 83 -5.23 3.91 -2.66
CA ILE A 83 -3.81 4.27 -2.68
C ILE A 83 -2.96 3.25 -1.91
N TYR A 84 -3.35 2.88 -0.69
CA TYR A 84 -2.55 1.95 0.11
C TYR A 84 -2.78 0.49 -0.26
N THR A 85 -3.84 0.13 -0.99
CA THR A 85 -4.00 -1.26 -1.42
C THR A 85 -2.99 -1.60 -2.51
N THR A 86 -1.94 -2.30 -2.13
CA THR A 86 -0.90 -2.78 -3.06
C THR A 86 -1.34 -4.02 -3.85
N ASN A 87 -2.58 -4.49 -3.70
CA ASN A 87 -3.10 -5.72 -4.32
C ASN A 87 -2.88 -5.77 -5.84
N ALA A 88 -3.07 -4.66 -6.56
CA ALA A 88 -2.87 -4.62 -8.01
C ALA A 88 -1.38 -4.77 -8.38
N ILE A 89 -0.50 -4.03 -7.70
CA ILE A 89 0.95 -4.05 -7.93
C ILE A 89 1.54 -5.40 -7.50
N GLU A 90 1.11 -5.94 -6.36
CA GLU A 90 1.55 -7.23 -5.85
C GLU A 90 1.06 -8.38 -6.73
N SER A 91 -0.18 -8.31 -7.22
CA SER A 91 -0.72 -9.27 -8.18
C SER A 91 0.10 -9.27 -9.47
N LEU A 92 0.44 -8.10 -10.01
CA LEU A 92 1.30 -7.99 -11.19
C LEU A 92 2.71 -8.53 -10.93
N ASN A 93 3.33 -8.15 -9.81
CA ASN A 93 4.66 -8.63 -9.42
C ASN A 93 4.68 -10.15 -9.21
N ALA A 94 3.62 -10.73 -8.64
CA ALA A 94 3.49 -12.16 -8.49
C ALA A 94 3.43 -12.88 -9.85
N ARG A 95 2.69 -12.31 -10.82
CA ARG A 95 2.63 -12.83 -12.20
C ARG A 95 3.98 -12.75 -12.90
N PHE A 96 4.71 -11.64 -12.75
CA PHE A 96 6.06 -11.51 -13.28
C PHE A 96 7.01 -12.54 -12.68
N ARG A 97 7.02 -12.72 -11.36
CA ARG A 97 7.84 -13.76 -10.72
C ARG A 97 7.48 -15.17 -11.18
N ALA A 98 6.20 -15.46 -11.41
CA ALA A 98 5.77 -16.76 -11.93
C ALA A 98 6.23 -16.98 -13.38
N ALA A 99 6.13 -15.95 -14.24
CA ALA A 99 6.53 -15.99 -15.64
C ALA A 99 8.06 -16.16 -15.81
N THR A 100 8.86 -15.57 -14.91
CA THR A 100 10.32 -15.65 -14.94
C THR A 100 10.87 -16.91 -14.24
N ARG A 101 10.30 -17.33 -13.11
CA ARG A 101 10.79 -18.49 -12.34
C ARG A 101 10.82 -19.79 -13.16
N ARG A 102 9.89 -19.98 -14.10
CA ARG A 102 9.84 -21.16 -14.95
C ARG A 102 10.94 -21.21 -16.03
N ARG A 103 11.61 -20.08 -16.32
CA ARG A 103 12.55 -19.94 -17.44
C ARG A 103 14.02 -19.91 -17.02
N GLY A 104 14.32 -19.58 -15.76
CA GLY A 104 15.69 -19.57 -15.25
C GLY A 104 16.50 -18.38 -15.76
N HIS A 105 17.18 -18.53 -16.90
CA HIS A 105 18.00 -17.49 -17.52
C HIS A 105 17.37 -16.99 -18.83
N PHE A 106 17.66 -15.75 -19.19
CA PHE A 106 17.27 -15.15 -20.47
C PHE A 106 18.51 -14.94 -21.34
N PRO A 107 18.43 -15.18 -22.66
CA PRO A 107 19.56 -14.99 -23.57
C PRO A 107 19.91 -13.51 -23.77
N ASP A 108 18.93 -12.61 -23.64
CA ASP A 108 19.08 -11.17 -23.80
C ASP A 108 17.94 -10.41 -23.10
N GLU A 109 18.06 -9.09 -22.99
CA GLU A 109 17.07 -8.21 -22.36
C GLU A 109 15.72 -8.19 -23.10
N GLN A 110 15.72 -8.22 -24.45
CA GLN A 110 14.50 -8.23 -25.25
C GLN A 110 13.69 -9.50 -25.01
N SER A 111 14.35 -10.64 -24.86
CA SER A 111 13.73 -11.91 -24.50
C SER A 111 13.06 -11.85 -23.12
N ALA A 112 13.69 -11.19 -22.15
CA ALA A 112 13.08 -10.95 -20.84
C ALA A 112 11.87 -10.01 -20.92
N LEU A 113 12.01 -8.88 -21.61
CA LEU A 113 10.94 -7.91 -21.83
C LEU A 113 9.73 -8.53 -22.53
N LYS A 114 9.95 -9.34 -23.57
CA LYS A 114 8.88 -10.03 -24.29
C LYS A 114 8.07 -10.95 -23.37
N VAL A 115 8.73 -11.66 -22.45
CA VAL A 115 8.03 -12.52 -21.48
C VAL A 115 7.20 -11.69 -20.49
N LEU A 116 7.74 -10.58 -19.99
CA LEU A 116 6.98 -9.68 -19.11
C LEU A 116 5.79 -9.05 -19.84
N TYR A 117 5.98 -8.61 -21.09
CA TYR A 117 4.94 -8.06 -21.94
C TYR A 117 3.79 -9.07 -22.15
N LEU A 118 4.11 -10.31 -22.52
CA LEU A 118 3.12 -11.38 -22.66
C LEU A 118 2.43 -11.68 -21.32
N ALA A 119 3.16 -11.60 -20.20
CA ALA A 119 2.59 -11.78 -18.87
C ALA A 119 1.66 -10.64 -18.45
N VAL A 120 1.77 -9.42 -19.00
CA VAL A 120 0.78 -8.34 -18.81
C VAL A 120 -0.46 -8.61 -19.66
N LEU A 121 -0.27 -8.98 -20.93
CA LEU A 121 -1.37 -9.21 -21.87
C LEU A 121 -2.23 -10.43 -21.53
N SER A 122 -1.68 -11.43 -20.84
CA SER A 122 -2.46 -12.59 -20.42
C SER A 122 -3.61 -12.15 -19.51
N ARG A 123 -4.85 -12.29 -19.98
CA ARG A 123 -6.04 -11.95 -19.18
C ARG A 123 -6.39 -13.11 -18.24
N GLU A 124 -5.51 -13.41 -17.30
CA GLU A 124 -5.83 -14.35 -16.23
C GLU A 124 -6.74 -13.66 -15.21
N LYS A 125 -7.94 -14.21 -15.00
CA LYS A 125 -8.86 -13.72 -13.97
C LYS A 125 -8.19 -13.86 -12.61
N ASN A 126 -8.17 -12.78 -11.83
CA ASN A 126 -7.70 -12.85 -10.46
C ASN A 126 -8.71 -13.70 -9.66
N LYS A 127 -8.29 -14.88 -9.17
CA LYS A 127 -9.17 -15.86 -8.53
C LYS A 127 -9.97 -15.28 -7.37
N THR A 128 -9.43 -14.27 -6.68
CA THR A 128 -10.06 -13.66 -5.49
C THR A 128 -11.00 -12.50 -5.83
N ASN A 129 -10.95 -11.95 -7.04
CA ASN A 129 -11.84 -10.88 -7.52
C ASN A 129 -12.29 -11.16 -8.97
N PRO A 130 -13.32 -12.00 -9.16
CA PRO A 130 -13.75 -12.44 -10.49
C PRO A 130 -14.34 -11.32 -11.35
N THR A 131 -14.80 -10.21 -10.77
CA THR A 131 -15.31 -9.04 -11.50
C THR A 131 -14.20 -8.07 -11.90
N GLY A 132 -13.03 -8.16 -11.24
CA GLY A 132 -11.93 -7.20 -11.42
C GLY A 132 -12.26 -5.78 -10.93
N GLN A 133 -13.43 -5.58 -10.32
CA GLN A 133 -13.90 -4.27 -9.89
C GLN A 133 -13.33 -3.90 -8.52
N ILE A 134 -13.06 -2.62 -8.33
CA ILE A 134 -12.63 -2.08 -7.05
C ILE A 134 -13.86 -1.99 -6.14
N ALA A 135 -13.81 -2.64 -4.99
CA ALA A 135 -14.90 -2.60 -4.02
C ALA A 135 -15.16 -1.16 -3.58
N GLY A 136 -16.42 -0.72 -3.67
CA GLY A 136 -16.80 0.65 -3.33
C GLY A 136 -16.45 1.70 -4.40
N TRP A 137 -16.11 1.29 -5.64
CA TRP A 137 -15.70 2.22 -6.70
C TRP A 137 -16.65 3.39 -6.92
N LYS A 138 -17.98 3.18 -6.88
CA LYS A 138 -18.96 4.26 -7.03
C LYS A 138 -18.82 5.34 -5.95
N ASN A 139 -18.58 4.95 -4.71
CA ASN A 139 -18.37 5.89 -3.61
C ASN A 139 -17.06 6.67 -3.81
N ILE A 140 -15.99 5.97 -4.16
CA ILE A 140 -14.69 6.57 -4.46
C ILE A 140 -14.82 7.57 -5.62
N LEU A 141 -15.53 7.21 -6.69
CA LEU A 141 -15.75 8.07 -7.84
C LEU A 141 -16.51 9.34 -7.48
N ASN A 142 -17.54 9.25 -6.63
CA ASN A 142 -18.27 10.42 -6.13
C ASN A 142 -17.33 11.36 -5.36
N VAL A 143 -16.56 10.83 -4.42
CA VAL A 143 -15.59 11.62 -3.63
C VAL A 143 -14.54 12.26 -4.54
N LEU A 144 -13.98 11.50 -5.48
CA LEU A 144 -13.03 12.03 -6.46
C LEU A 144 -13.63 13.15 -7.31
N SER A 145 -14.88 12.99 -7.77
CA SER A 145 -15.58 14.00 -8.57
C SER A 145 -15.86 15.27 -7.78
N MET A 146 -16.18 15.15 -6.48
CA MET A 146 -16.41 16.30 -5.60
C MET A 146 -15.12 17.03 -5.23
N THR A 147 -14.03 16.30 -4.96
CA THR A 147 -12.76 16.89 -4.49
C THR A 147 -11.86 17.34 -5.64
N TYR A 148 -11.90 16.67 -6.79
CA TYR A 148 -10.98 16.87 -7.91
C TYR A 148 -11.69 16.97 -9.28
N GLY A 149 -12.97 17.34 -9.29
CA GLY A 149 -13.80 17.36 -10.51
C GLY A 149 -13.23 18.22 -11.63
N ASP A 150 -12.57 19.32 -11.28
CA ASP A 150 -11.83 20.21 -12.18
C ASP A 150 -10.73 19.50 -12.99
N ARG A 151 -10.21 18.38 -12.46
CA ARG A 151 -9.13 17.59 -13.07
C ARG A 151 -9.60 16.35 -13.80
N LEU A 152 -10.80 15.86 -13.48
CA LEU A 152 -11.27 14.55 -13.96
C LEU A 152 -11.99 14.62 -15.31
N GLY A 153 -12.27 15.81 -15.84
CA GLY A 153 -12.93 15.97 -17.14
C GLY A 153 -14.29 15.27 -17.19
N ILE A 154 -14.97 15.16 -16.05
CA ILE A 154 -16.29 14.56 -15.93
C ILE A 154 -17.31 15.68 -16.18
N ASN A 155 -17.44 16.07 -17.46
CA ASN A 155 -18.54 16.84 -18.03
C ASN A 155 -18.92 16.21 -19.36
#